data_AF-A0AAV7SD27-F1
#
_entry.id   AF-A0AAV7SD27-F1
#
_cell.length_a   1.000
_cell.length_b   1.000
_cell.length_c   1.000
_cell.angle_alpha   90.00
_cell.angle_beta   90.00
_cell.angle_gamma   90.00
#
_symmetry.space_group_name_H-M   'P 1'
#
loop_
_entity.id
_entity.type
_entity.pdbx_description
1 polymer ?
#
loop_
_entity_poly.entity_id
_entity_poly.type
_entity_poly.pdbx_seq_one_letter_code
_entity_poly.pdbx_strand_id
1 'polypeptide(L)'
;METENDHKLENNQTIFRTAKLGETWNDRMKELVTGLVGLINVEGIPVGKFISVLISFFWPSSAVNIWDLVKDQVEYMIDQKILAAEVNQMQNSLDGLRRTMQQYVEAKNNEKGALMDAIVASCNDLHSRLVHSNNAVHLIPLTVTLSYMHLANLKERLMHGKEIYDEDNTVVWKKDLKEEIETYQKDFEELYGKWQKWRSDSITVTLDEYKSPTTIPPFFFYVFTGDVYDKVTG
;
A
#
# COMPACT_ATOMS: atom_id res chain seq x y z
N MET A 1 20.97 33.70 -0.50
CA MET A 1 20.97 32.41 -1.23
C MET A 1 20.00 31.40 -0.58
N GLU A 2 19.06 31.87 0.27
CA GLU A 2 18.08 31.02 0.99
C GLU A 2 16.70 30.97 0.32
N THR A 3 16.40 31.84 -0.66
CA THR A 3 15.03 32.03 -1.15
C THR A 3 14.59 31.03 -2.24
N GLU A 4 15.52 30.29 -2.84
CA GLU A 4 15.21 29.40 -3.97
C GLU A 4 14.88 27.96 -3.55
N ASN A 5 15.38 27.53 -2.37
CA ASN A 5 15.06 26.21 -1.80
C ASN A 5 13.70 26.20 -1.09
N ASP A 6 13.30 27.30 -0.44
CA ASP A 6 11.99 27.40 0.23
C ASP A 6 10.83 27.33 -0.77
N HIS A 7 10.96 27.95 -1.94
CA HIS A 7 9.92 27.89 -2.99
C HIS A 7 9.74 26.49 -3.60
N LYS A 8 10.79 25.66 -3.63
CA LYS A 8 10.67 24.26 -4.09
C LYS A 8 10.01 23.36 -3.03
N LEU A 9 10.24 23.64 -1.75
CA LEU A 9 9.61 22.93 -0.63
C LEU A 9 8.11 23.25 -0.52
N GLU A 10 7.70 24.50 -0.74
CA GLU A 10 6.29 24.92 -0.74
C GLU A 10 5.50 24.31 -1.92
N ASN A 11 6.10 24.24 -3.12
CA ASN A 11 5.45 23.63 -4.28
C ASN A 11 5.17 22.14 -4.08
N ASN A 12 6.06 21.40 -3.41
CA ASN A 12 5.85 19.98 -3.11
C ASN A 12 4.79 19.75 -2.01
N GLN A 13 4.60 20.68 -1.08
CA GLN A 13 3.48 20.61 -0.12
C GLN A 13 2.12 20.88 -0.79
N THR A 14 2.10 21.60 -1.92
CA THR A 14 0.87 21.93 -2.65
C THR A 14 0.27 20.72 -3.39
N ILE A 15 1.03 19.64 -3.57
CA ILE A 15 0.58 18.39 -4.20
C ILE A 15 -0.44 17.66 -3.31
N PHE A 16 -0.42 17.88 -1.99
CA PHE A 16 -1.34 17.24 -1.04
C PHE A 16 -2.56 18.14 -0.74
N ARG A 17 -3.41 18.42 -1.74
CA ARG A 17 -4.65 19.19 -1.55
C ARG A 17 -5.90 18.30 -1.57
N THR A 18 -6.57 18.26 -0.41
CA THR A 18 -8.00 17.93 -0.15
C THR A 18 -8.64 16.84 -1.02
N ALA A 19 -8.87 15.69 -0.39
CA ALA A 19 -9.66 14.56 -0.90
C ALA A 19 -10.94 15.04 -1.62
N LYS A 20 -11.03 14.74 -2.92
CA LYS A 20 -12.25 14.96 -3.71
C LYS A 20 -13.28 13.89 -3.34
N LEU A 21 -14.56 14.29 -3.27
CA LEU A 21 -15.67 13.34 -3.23
C LEU A 21 -15.56 12.36 -4.42
N GLY A 22 -15.40 11.06 -4.13
CA GLY A 22 -15.20 10.01 -5.14
C GLY A 22 -13.76 9.50 -5.33
N GLU A 23 -12.81 9.93 -4.49
CA GLU A 23 -11.41 9.49 -4.52
C GLU A 23 -11.24 8.02 -4.09
N THR A 24 -10.53 7.22 -4.91
CA THR A 24 -10.27 5.81 -4.61
C THR A 24 -8.93 5.60 -3.88
N TRP A 25 -8.79 4.46 -3.21
CA TRP A 25 -7.50 4.04 -2.64
C TRP A 25 -6.36 4.08 -3.67
N ASN A 26 -6.62 3.61 -4.89
CA ASN A 26 -5.65 3.60 -5.98
C ASN A 26 -5.18 5.01 -6.37
N ASP A 27 -6.10 5.98 -6.42
CA ASP A 27 -5.77 7.35 -6.79
C ASP A 27 -4.85 7.98 -5.75
N ARG A 28 -5.16 7.79 -4.47
CA ARG A 28 -4.28 8.22 -3.37
C ARG A 28 -2.90 7.59 -3.43
N MET A 29 -2.81 6.27 -3.64
CA MET A 29 -1.51 5.61 -3.71
C MET A 29 -0.65 6.15 -4.87
N LYS A 30 -1.26 6.51 -6.00
CA LYS A 30 -0.54 7.18 -7.10
C LYS A 30 -0.02 8.56 -6.70
N GLU A 31 -0.82 9.34 -5.96
CA GLU A 31 -0.40 10.63 -5.41
C GLU A 31 0.78 10.48 -4.45
N LEU A 32 0.74 9.50 -3.54
CA LEU A 32 1.87 9.19 -2.65
C LEU A 32 3.14 8.91 -3.44
N VAL A 33 3.08 7.98 -4.40
CA VAL A 33 4.26 7.60 -5.20
C VAL A 33 4.81 8.81 -5.95
N THR A 34 3.94 9.63 -6.54
CA THR A 34 4.33 10.85 -7.25
C THR A 34 5.01 11.84 -6.30
N GLY A 35 4.45 12.04 -5.11
CA GLY A 35 5.02 12.91 -4.08
C GLY A 35 6.38 12.43 -3.57
N LEU A 36 6.52 11.12 -3.29
CA LEU A 36 7.78 10.52 -2.86
C LEU A 36 8.87 10.63 -3.93
N VAL A 37 8.54 10.37 -5.20
CA VAL A 37 9.48 10.55 -6.32
C VAL A 37 9.88 12.02 -6.47
N GLY A 38 8.95 12.94 -6.27
CA GLY A 38 9.22 14.38 -6.24
C GLY A 38 10.25 14.77 -5.17
N LEU A 39 10.16 14.16 -3.98
CA LEU A 39 11.10 14.40 -2.90
C LEU A 39 12.50 13.86 -3.22
N ILE A 40 12.64 12.67 -3.80
CA ILE A 40 13.95 12.05 -4.08
C ILE A 40 14.88 12.97 -4.89
N ASN A 41 14.32 13.84 -5.74
CA ASN A 41 15.09 14.75 -6.60
C ASN A 41 15.45 16.09 -5.93
N VAL A 42 15.05 16.31 -4.68
CA VAL A 42 15.38 17.52 -3.93
C VAL A 42 16.76 17.35 -3.29
N GLU A 43 17.70 18.23 -3.61
CA GLU A 43 18.98 18.29 -2.90
C GLU A 43 18.78 18.88 -1.50
N GLY A 44 19.44 18.30 -0.49
CA GLY A 44 19.42 18.84 0.88
C GLY A 44 18.10 18.64 1.63
N ILE A 45 17.35 17.57 1.34
CA ILE A 45 16.15 17.20 2.11
C ILE A 45 16.52 17.08 3.59
N PRO A 46 15.78 17.73 4.50
CA PRO A 46 16.02 17.58 5.93
C PRO A 46 15.67 16.17 6.44
N VAL A 47 16.43 15.68 7.42
CA VAL A 47 16.11 14.44 8.15
C VAL A 47 14.68 14.49 8.71
N GLY A 48 13.93 13.42 8.48
CA GLY A 48 12.54 13.27 8.89
C GLY A 48 11.53 13.87 7.93
N LYS A 49 11.95 14.51 6.83
CA LYS A 49 11.00 15.07 5.86
C LYS A 49 10.19 13.99 5.14
N PHE A 50 10.79 12.87 4.73
CA PHE A 50 10.04 11.75 4.15
C PHE A 50 9.01 11.22 5.16
N ILE A 51 9.45 10.96 6.39
CA ILE A 51 8.58 10.42 7.44
C ILE A 51 7.45 11.39 7.76
N SER A 52 7.70 12.70 7.78
CA SER A 52 6.66 13.73 7.96
C SER A 52 5.61 13.71 6.85
N VAL A 53 6.05 13.51 5.60
CA VAL A 53 5.15 13.39 4.45
C VAL A 53 4.33 12.09 4.54
N LEU A 54 4.95 10.97 4.93
CA LEU A 54 4.23 9.72 5.19
C LEU A 54 3.18 9.94 6.29
N ILE A 55 3.52 10.52 7.44
CA ILE A 55 2.56 10.76 8.51
C ILE A 55 1.37 11.58 8.02
N SER A 56 1.64 12.66 7.28
CA SER A 56 0.60 13.56 6.76
C SER A 56 -0.29 12.89 5.72
N PHE A 57 0.27 12.00 4.91
CA PHE A 57 -0.45 11.28 3.86
C PHE A 57 -1.28 10.12 4.42
N PHE A 58 -0.68 9.28 5.27
CA PHE A 58 -1.33 8.10 5.83
C PHE A 58 -2.29 8.46 6.97
N TRP A 59 -2.01 9.51 7.75
CA TRP A 59 -2.88 9.96 8.85
C TRP A 59 -3.21 11.46 8.74
N PRO A 60 -3.95 11.87 7.70
CA PRO A 60 -4.32 13.27 7.50
C PRO A 60 -5.22 13.77 8.63
N SER A 61 -5.07 15.03 9.01
CA SER A 61 -5.88 15.65 10.07
C SER A 61 -7.27 16.11 9.60
N SER A 62 -7.46 16.30 8.29
CA SER A 62 -8.65 16.93 7.69
C SER A 62 -9.35 16.08 6.62
N ALA A 63 -8.89 14.84 6.40
CA ALA A 63 -9.44 13.94 5.39
C ALA A 63 -9.64 12.53 5.97
N VAL A 64 -10.42 11.70 5.27
CA VAL A 64 -10.53 10.26 5.58
C VAL A 64 -9.12 9.66 5.55
N ASN A 65 -8.80 8.81 6.52
CA ASN A 65 -7.51 8.12 6.61
C ASN A 65 -7.40 7.04 5.51
N ILE A 66 -6.21 6.88 4.88
CA ILE A 66 -5.99 5.85 3.85
C ILE A 66 -6.29 4.44 4.38
N TRP A 67 -6.02 4.19 5.66
CA TRP A 67 -6.29 2.91 6.30
C TRP A 67 -7.79 2.62 6.32
N ASP A 68 -8.65 3.62 6.49
CA ASP A 68 -10.10 3.41 6.45
C ASP A 68 -10.59 3.15 5.02
N LEU A 69 -10.02 3.83 4.01
CA LEU A 69 -10.30 3.50 2.60
C LEU A 69 -9.88 2.08 2.22
N VAL A 70 -8.75 1.61 2.76
CA VAL A 70 -8.30 0.22 2.61
C VAL A 70 -9.29 -0.73 3.27
N LYS A 71 -9.76 -0.42 4.49
CA LYS A 71 -10.76 -1.25 5.18
C LYS A 71 -12.04 -1.37 4.38
N ASP A 72 -12.58 -0.26 3.88
CA ASP A 72 -13.80 -0.27 3.07
C ASP A 72 -13.64 -1.16 1.83
N GLN A 73 -12.49 -1.08 1.17
CA GLN A 73 -12.16 -1.91 0.01
C GLN A 73 -12.06 -3.40 0.37
N VAL A 74 -11.51 -3.71 1.54
CA VAL A 74 -11.27 -5.07 2.04
C VAL A 74 -12.59 -5.69 2.56
N GLU A 75 -13.43 -4.92 3.24
CA GLU A 75 -14.76 -5.33 3.72
C GLU A 75 -15.76 -5.57 2.58
N TYR A 76 -15.65 -4.83 1.48
CA TYR A 76 -16.44 -5.09 0.28
C TYR A 76 -16.17 -6.47 -0.34
N MET A 77 -14.99 -7.05 -0.10
CA MET A 77 -14.56 -8.29 -0.75
C MET A 77 -14.88 -9.59 0.00
N ILE A 78 -15.34 -9.57 1.26
CA ILE A 78 -15.53 -10.79 2.08
C ILE A 78 -16.62 -10.69 3.16
N ASP A 79 -17.02 -11.86 3.66
CA ASP A 79 -17.74 -12.06 4.92
C ASP A 79 -17.02 -11.40 6.13
N GLN A 80 -17.72 -10.44 6.74
CA GLN A 80 -17.13 -9.30 7.45
C GLN A 80 -16.47 -9.64 8.81
N LYS A 81 -16.84 -10.75 9.46
CA LYS A 81 -16.52 -10.93 10.89
C LYS A 81 -15.08 -11.31 11.19
N ILE A 82 -14.48 -12.22 10.41
CA ILE A 82 -13.12 -12.71 10.66
C ILE A 82 -12.10 -11.64 10.25
N LEU A 83 -12.36 -11.00 9.11
CA LEU A 83 -11.52 -9.94 8.56
C LEU A 83 -11.51 -8.70 9.46
N ALA A 84 -12.65 -8.31 10.04
CA ALA A 84 -12.73 -7.15 10.93
C ALA A 84 -11.84 -7.29 12.18
N ALA A 85 -11.74 -8.50 12.76
CA ALA A 85 -10.87 -8.71 13.92
C ALA A 85 -9.38 -8.55 13.56
N GLU A 86 -8.97 -9.09 12.42
CA GLU A 86 -7.60 -8.98 11.92
C GLU A 86 -7.23 -7.55 11.54
N VAL A 87 -8.14 -6.85 10.85
CA VAL A 87 -8.04 -5.43 10.51
C VAL A 87 -7.94 -4.57 11.77
N ASN A 88 -8.74 -4.84 12.81
CA ASN A 88 -8.68 -4.10 14.07
C ASN A 88 -7.37 -4.33 14.82
N GLN A 89 -6.87 -5.57 14.85
CA GLN A 89 -5.56 -5.86 15.42
C GLN A 89 -4.44 -5.13 14.65
N MET A 90 -4.58 -5.02 13.33
CA MET A 90 -3.65 -4.27 12.47
C MET A 90 -3.69 -2.78 12.79
N GLN A 91 -4.88 -2.20 13.02
CA GLN A 91 -5.03 -0.79 13.38
C GLN A 91 -4.22 -0.42 14.62
N ASN A 92 -4.27 -1.24 15.67
CA ASN A 92 -3.49 -0.99 16.89
C ASN A 92 -1.98 -0.95 16.63
N SER A 93 -1.49 -1.84 15.76
CA SER A 93 -0.08 -1.85 15.37
C SER A 93 0.28 -0.65 14.49
N LEU A 94 -0.61 -0.24 13.59
CA LEU A 94 -0.44 0.96 12.76
C LEU A 94 -0.43 2.24 13.61
N ASP A 95 -1.24 2.32 14.66
CA ASP A 95 -1.22 3.45 15.61
C ASP A 95 0.05 3.45 16.46
N GLY A 96 0.60 2.27 16.78
CA GLY A 96 1.94 2.13 17.36
C GLY A 96 3.02 2.68 16.44
N LEU A 97 3.04 2.22 15.19
CA LEU A 97 3.97 2.66 14.16
C LEU A 97 3.88 4.18 13.93
N ARG A 98 2.67 4.74 13.82
CA ARG A 98 2.44 6.18 13.69
C ARG A 98 3.11 6.95 14.82
N ARG A 99 2.91 6.53 16.07
CA ARG A 99 3.52 7.20 17.23
C ARG A 99 5.04 7.15 17.18
N THR A 100 5.63 6.01 16.81
CA THR A 100 7.08 5.88 16.65
C THR A 100 7.60 6.78 15.53
N MET A 101 6.88 6.88 14.40
CA MET A 101 7.21 7.80 13.31
C MET A 101 7.14 9.27 13.75
N GLN A 102 6.12 9.65 14.53
CA GLN A 102 6.00 11.00 15.10
C GLN A 102 7.17 11.32 16.04
N GLN A 103 7.49 10.38 16.94
CA GLN A 103 8.66 10.49 17.82
C GLN A 103 9.94 10.63 17.02
N TYR A 104 10.12 9.86 15.94
CA TYR A 104 11.29 9.98 15.07
C TYR A 104 11.43 11.40 14.49
N VAL A 105 10.34 11.99 14.00
CA VAL A 105 10.35 13.34 13.43
C VAL A 105 10.76 14.38 14.48
N GLU A 106 10.21 14.29 15.69
CA GLU A 106 10.41 15.24 16.78
C GLU A 106 11.74 15.05 17.55
N ALA A 107 12.33 13.85 17.47
CA ALA A 107 13.53 13.48 18.21
C ALA A 107 14.80 14.20 17.74
N LYS A 108 15.78 14.26 18.64
CA LYS A 108 17.14 14.70 18.32
C LYS A 108 17.91 13.62 17.57
N ASN A 109 18.94 13.98 16.82
CA ASN A 109 19.68 13.05 15.96
C ASN A 109 20.21 11.80 16.70
N ASN A 110 20.65 11.94 17.95
CA ASN A 110 21.15 10.84 18.77
C ASN A 110 20.08 9.81 19.21
N GLU A 111 18.79 10.12 19.04
CA GLU A 111 17.67 9.22 19.33
C GLU A 111 17.03 8.65 18.05
N LYS A 112 17.26 9.31 16.91
CA LYS A 112 16.65 8.95 15.61
C LYS A 112 17.06 7.57 15.12
N GLY A 113 18.32 7.14 15.32
CA GLY A 113 18.78 5.81 14.90
C GLY A 113 17.95 4.68 15.52
N ALA A 114 17.79 4.68 16.84
CA ALA A 114 16.99 3.67 17.55
C ALA A 114 15.50 3.69 17.15
N LEU A 115 14.95 4.89 16.93
CA LEU A 115 13.57 5.05 16.46
C LEU A 115 13.39 4.55 15.02
N MET A 116 14.36 4.78 14.14
CA MET A 116 14.35 4.24 12.77
C MET A 116 14.38 2.71 12.79
N ASP A 117 15.22 2.10 13.62
CA ASP A 117 15.27 0.64 13.76
C ASP A 117 13.93 0.07 14.26
N ALA A 118 13.28 0.76 15.21
CA ALA A 118 11.95 0.39 15.70
C ALA A 118 10.87 0.51 14.61
N ILE A 119 10.94 1.55 13.76
CA ILE A 119 10.04 1.73 12.62
C ILE A 119 10.20 0.57 11.62
N VAL A 120 11.45 0.24 11.25
CA VAL A 120 11.76 -0.85 10.31
C VAL A 120 11.30 -2.20 10.88
N ALA A 121 11.59 -2.48 12.15
CA ALA A 121 11.17 -3.71 12.81
C ALA A 121 9.62 -3.83 12.86
N SER A 122 8.92 -2.73 13.13
CA SER A 122 7.46 -2.71 13.12
C SER A 122 6.88 -2.96 11.73
N CYS A 123 7.49 -2.39 10.68
CA CYS A 123 7.09 -2.66 9.31
C CYS A 123 7.28 -4.13 8.93
N ASN A 124 8.41 -4.73 9.34
CA ASN A 124 8.69 -6.16 9.13
C ASN A 124 7.68 -7.08 9.81
N ASP A 125 7.34 -6.80 11.08
CA ASP A 125 6.31 -7.56 11.80
C ASP A 125 4.97 -7.49 11.10
N LEU A 126 4.54 -6.27 10.74
CA LEU A 126 3.27 -6.06 10.06
C LEU A 126 3.23 -6.75 8.70
N HIS A 127 4.31 -6.64 7.93
CA HIS A 127 4.40 -7.28 6.62
C HIS A 127 4.28 -8.80 6.74
N SER A 128 5.05 -9.39 7.64
CA SER A 128 5.02 -10.84 7.89
C SER A 128 3.61 -11.32 8.27
N ARG A 129 2.92 -10.58 9.16
CA ARG A 129 1.56 -10.91 9.57
C ARG A 129 0.55 -10.83 8.42
N LEU A 130 0.70 -9.85 7.53
CA LEU A 130 -0.20 -9.68 6.38
C LEU A 130 -0.02 -10.78 5.33
N VAL A 131 1.22 -11.12 4.96
CA VAL A 131 1.49 -12.12 3.90
C VAL A 131 1.22 -13.55 4.37
N HIS A 132 1.44 -13.85 5.65
CA HIS A 132 1.19 -15.18 6.22
C HIS A 132 -0.22 -15.35 6.80
N SER A 133 -1.08 -14.35 6.66
CA SER A 133 -2.48 -14.45 7.06
C SER A 133 -3.24 -15.48 6.23
N ASN A 134 -4.20 -16.16 6.85
CA ASN A 134 -5.19 -16.98 6.11
C ASN A 134 -6.05 -16.13 5.15
N ASN A 135 -6.15 -14.82 5.40
CA ASN A 135 -6.89 -13.87 4.59
C ASN A 135 -5.97 -13.02 3.70
N ALA A 136 -4.69 -13.40 3.52
CA ALA A 136 -3.69 -12.57 2.84
C ALA A 136 -4.13 -12.09 1.43
N VAL A 137 -4.87 -12.92 0.69
CA VAL A 137 -5.45 -12.59 -0.63
C VAL A 137 -6.34 -11.35 -0.58
N HIS A 138 -7.04 -11.14 0.53
CA HIS A 138 -7.95 -10.02 0.69
C HIS A 138 -7.30 -8.82 1.35
N LEU A 139 -6.18 -9.04 2.04
CA LEU A 139 -5.38 -7.99 2.66
C LEU A 139 -4.37 -7.36 1.70
N ILE A 140 -4.35 -7.76 0.42
CA ILE A 140 -3.44 -7.20 -0.60
C ILE A 140 -3.40 -5.67 -0.60
N PRO A 141 -4.53 -4.92 -0.58
CA PRO A 141 -4.48 -3.46 -0.57
C PRO A 141 -3.74 -2.92 0.66
N LEU A 142 -3.89 -3.58 1.81
CA LEU A 142 -3.22 -3.23 3.06
C LEU A 142 -1.72 -3.53 2.99
N THR A 143 -1.35 -4.69 2.43
CA THR A 143 0.05 -5.08 2.20
C THR A 143 0.77 -4.13 1.26
N VAL A 144 0.12 -3.71 0.16
CA VAL A 144 0.67 -2.71 -0.78
C VAL A 144 0.84 -1.36 -0.10
N THR A 145 -0.15 -0.95 0.70
CA THR A 145 -0.11 0.33 1.42
C THR A 145 1.06 0.36 2.42
N LEU A 146 1.24 -0.74 3.17
CA LEU A 146 2.37 -0.91 4.08
C LEU A 146 3.72 -0.96 3.35
N SER A 147 3.82 -1.66 2.22
CA SER A 147 5.10 -1.81 1.51
C SER A 147 5.65 -0.48 1.03
N TYR A 148 4.81 0.41 0.48
CA TYR A 148 5.25 1.75 0.11
C TYR A 148 5.75 2.57 1.30
N MET A 149 5.07 2.49 2.44
CA MET A 149 5.51 3.13 3.67
C MET A 149 6.85 2.58 4.15
N HIS A 150 7.01 1.25 4.14
CA HIS A 150 8.26 0.61 4.57
C HIS A 150 9.43 0.99 3.66
N LEU A 151 9.25 0.92 2.34
CA LEU A 151 10.27 1.31 1.37
C LEU A 151 10.66 2.79 1.50
N ALA A 152 9.70 3.66 1.79
CA ALA A 152 9.98 5.08 2.03
C ALA A 152 10.79 5.30 3.33
N ASN A 153 10.51 4.55 4.40
CA ASN A 153 11.31 4.58 5.64
C ASN A 153 12.74 4.05 5.40
N LEU A 154 12.90 2.95 4.65
CA LEU A 154 14.22 2.43 4.27
C LEU A 154 14.98 3.42 3.38
N LYS A 155 14.27 4.15 2.52
CA LYS A 155 14.86 5.21 1.69
C LYS A 155 15.36 6.38 2.54
N GLU A 156 14.58 6.83 3.53
CA GLU A 156 15.00 7.82 4.53
C GLU A 156 16.28 7.34 5.25
N ARG A 157 16.30 6.09 5.72
CA ARG A 157 17.48 5.48 6.34
C ARG A 157 18.70 5.48 5.42
N LEU A 158 18.53 5.14 4.15
CA LEU A 158 19.63 5.15 3.19
C LEU A 158 20.17 6.57 2.94
N MET A 159 19.29 7.58 2.89
CA MET A 159 19.68 8.96 2.57
C MET A 159 20.30 9.68 3.77
N HIS A 160 19.77 9.44 4.97
CA HIS A 160 20.12 10.17 6.19
C HIS A 160 20.80 9.32 7.26
N GLY A 161 21.04 8.04 6.98
CA GLY A 161 21.62 7.07 7.89
C GLY A 161 22.89 7.57 8.58
N LYS A 162 23.79 8.19 7.81
CA LYS A 162 25.04 8.74 8.36
C LYS A 162 24.81 9.82 9.42
N GLU A 163 23.77 10.64 9.26
CA GLU A 163 23.43 11.68 10.23
C GLU A 163 22.71 11.12 11.47
N ILE A 164 21.87 10.10 11.29
CA ILE A 164 21.05 9.55 12.38
C ILE A 164 21.74 8.46 13.22
N TYR A 165 22.76 7.79 12.68
CA TYR A 165 23.54 6.76 13.39
C TYR A 165 24.97 7.19 13.73
N ASP A 166 25.44 8.34 13.22
CA ASP A 166 26.83 8.80 13.36
C ASP A 166 27.88 7.78 12.85
N GLU A 167 27.48 6.92 11.91
CA GLU A 167 28.31 5.90 11.26
C GLU A 167 27.90 5.75 9.79
N ASP A 168 28.80 5.28 8.93
CA ASP A 168 28.50 5.05 7.52
C ASP A 168 28.28 3.56 7.22
N ASN A 169 27.02 3.15 7.24
CA ASN A 169 26.58 1.81 6.85
C ASN A 169 25.80 1.83 5.51
N THR A 170 26.10 2.79 4.62
CA THR A 170 25.40 2.99 3.34
C THR A 170 25.31 1.72 2.49
N VAL A 171 26.36 0.90 2.48
CA VAL A 171 26.37 -0.38 1.75
C VAL A 171 25.32 -1.35 2.28
N VAL A 172 25.18 -1.43 3.60
CA VAL A 172 24.19 -2.28 4.28
C VAL A 172 22.78 -1.73 4.04
N TRP A 173 22.54 -0.44 4.28
CA TRP A 173 21.21 0.15 4.09
C TRP A 173 20.73 0.07 2.64
N LYS A 174 21.64 0.19 1.67
CA LYS A 174 21.32 0.00 0.25
C LYS A 174 20.96 -1.44 -0.06
N LYS A 175 21.67 -2.39 0.55
CA LYS A 175 21.38 -3.81 0.43
C LYS A 175 20.00 -4.13 1.01
N ASP A 176 19.71 -3.67 2.23
CA ASP A 176 18.43 -3.89 2.91
C ASP A 176 17.26 -3.37 2.06
N LEU A 177 17.36 -2.14 1.54
CA LEU A 177 16.32 -1.57 0.68
C LEU A 177 16.10 -2.44 -0.58
N LYS A 178 17.17 -2.95 -1.17
CA LYS A 178 17.09 -3.79 -2.37
C LYS A 178 16.45 -5.15 -2.06
N GLU A 179 16.88 -5.80 -0.99
CA GLU A 179 16.34 -7.09 -0.56
C GLU A 179 14.85 -6.98 -0.20
N GLU A 180 14.44 -5.87 0.42
CA GLU A 180 13.03 -5.63 0.74
C GLU A 180 12.18 -5.41 -0.51
N ILE A 181 12.70 -4.69 -1.52
CA ILE A 181 12.03 -4.57 -2.84
C ILE A 181 11.84 -5.94 -3.47
N GLU A 182 12.89 -6.77 -3.50
CA GLU A 182 12.84 -8.12 -4.07
C GLU A 182 11.84 -9.02 -3.30
N THR A 183 11.79 -8.87 -1.98
CA THR A 183 10.85 -9.59 -1.11
C THR A 183 9.40 -9.22 -1.43
N TYR A 184 9.09 -7.92 -1.51
CA TYR A 184 7.76 -7.47 -1.90
C TYR A 184 7.34 -7.93 -3.29
N GLN A 185 8.25 -7.86 -4.27
CA GLN A 185 7.97 -8.33 -5.63
C GLN A 185 7.57 -9.80 -5.63
N LYS A 186 8.36 -10.64 -4.96
CA LYS A 186 8.10 -12.07 -4.84
C LYS A 186 6.77 -12.33 -4.14
N ASP A 187 6.53 -11.70 -3.00
CA ASP A 187 5.31 -11.91 -2.21
C ASP A 187 4.07 -11.47 -2.98
N PHE A 188 4.13 -10.38 -3.76
CA PHE A 188 3.02 -9.94 -4.61
C PHE A 188 2.79 -10.86 -5.80
N GLU A 189 3.83 -11.42 -6.42
CA GLU A 189 3.68 -12.43 -7.47
C GLU A 189 2.95 -13.69 -6.94
N GLU A 190 3.34 -14.16 -5.75
CA GLU A 190 2.70 -15.30 -5.10
C GLU A 190 1.26 -15.00 -4.68
N LEU A 191 1.01 -13.84 -4.06
CA LEU A 191 -0.33 -13.41 -3.64
C LEU A 191 -1.25 -13.19 -4.84
N TYR A 192 -0.74 -12.63 -5.95
CA TYR A 192 -1.52 -12.43 -7.16
C TYR A 192 -1.99 -13.75 -7.75
N GLY A 193 -1.13 -14.77 -7.80
CA GLY A 193 -1.52 -16.11 -8.24
C GLY A 193 -2.62 -16.72 -7.37
N LYS A 194 -2.52 -16.57 -6.03
CA LYS A 194 -3.57 -17.01 -5.09
C LYS A 194 -4.87 -16.24 -5.30
N TRP A 195 -4.80 -14.93 -5.50
CA TRP A 195 -5.95 -14.06 -5.75
C TRP A 195 -6.66 -14.42 -7.05
N GLN A 196 -5.92 -14.64 -8.14
CA GLN A 196 -6.52 -15.04 -9.41
C GLN A 196 -7.30 -16.35 -9.29
N LYS A 197 -6.73 -17.33 -8.58
CA LYS A 197 -7.42 -18.60 -8.31
C LYS A 197 -8.70 -18.39 -7.51
N TRP A 198 -8.60 -17.69 -6.38
CA TRP A 198 -9.76 -17.35 -5.55
C TRP A 198 -10.87 -16.65 -6.35
N ARG A 199 -10.49 -15.67 -7.18
CA ARG A 199 -11.43 -14.91 -8.00
C ARG A 199 -12.10 -15.80 -9.06
N SER A 200 -11.33 -16.66 -9.72
CA SER A 200 -11.85 -17.62 -10.69
C SER A 200 -12.85 -18.59 -10.06
N ASP A 201 -12.56 -19.11 -8.86
CA ASP A 201 -13.43 -20.05 -8.12
C ASP A 201 -14.75 -19.38 -7.65
N SER A 202 -14.77 -18.05 -7.61
CA SER A 202 -15.92 -17.24 -7.20
C SER A 202 -16.87 -16.90 -8.36
N ILE A 203 -16.43 -17.06 -9.60
CA ILE A 203 -17.23 -16.82 -10.81
C ILE A 203 -17.81 -18.14 -11.30
N THR A 204 -19.13 -18.19 -11.48
CA THR A 204 -19.83 -19.34 -12.06
C THR A 204 -20.36 -18.95 -13.44
N VAL A 205 -20.03 -19.74 -14.46
CA VAL A 205 -20.54 -19.56 -15.82
C VAL A 205 -21.49 -20.71 -16.12
N THR A 206 -22.75 -20.39 -16.39
CA THR A 206 -23.76 -21.33 -16.84
C THR A 206 -23.90 -21.17 -18.35
N LEU A 207 -23.80 -22.26 -19.11
CA LEU A 207 -23.98 -22.27 -20.56
C LEU A 207 -25.20 -23.11 -20.89
N ASP A 208 -26.17 -22.50 -21.54
CA ASP A 208 -27.34 -23.16 -22.08
C ASP A 208 -27.18 -23.33 -23.60
N GLU A 209 -27.16 -24.58 -24.04
CA GLU A 209 -27.15 -24.95 -25.45
C GLU A 209 -28.56 -25.36 -25.86
N TYR A 210 -29.08 -24.75 -26.92
CA TYR A 210 -30.31 -25.23 -27.54
C TYR A 210 -30.26 -25.21 -29.06
N LYS A 211 -30.90 -26.23 -29.64
CA LYS A 211 -30.99 -26.46 -31.08
C LYS A 211 -32.18 -25.70 -31.64
N SER A 212 -31.92 -24.70 -32.47
CA SER A 212 -32.96 -23.88 -33.11
C SER A 212 -33.19 -24.32 -34.56
N PRO A 213 -34.44 -24.57 -34.97
CA PRO A 213 -34.77 -24.92 -36.35
C PRO A 213 -34.64 -23.69 -37.28
N THR A 214 -34.28 -23.92 -38.53
CA THR A 214 -34.24 -22.89 -39.60
C THR A 214 -34.77 -23.46 -40.91
N THR A 215 -35.33 -22.59 -41.76
CA THR A 215 -35.89 -22.96 -43.07
C THR A 215 -34.83 -23.05 -44.18
N ILE A 216 -33.58 -22.69 -43.90
CA ILE A 216 -32.47 -22.67 -44.87
C ILE A 216 -31.43 -23.72 -44.44
N PRO A 217 -30.96 -24.63 -45.32
CA PRO A 217 -29.93 -25.60 -44.98
C PRO A 217 -28.64 -24.93 -44.46
N PRO A 218 -28.06 -25.42 -43.34
CA PRO A 218 -28.52 -26.56 -42.52
C PRO A 218 -29.79 -26.21 -41.71
N PHE A 219 -30.80 -27.10 -41.73
CA PHE A 219 -32.15 -26.88 -41.13
C PHE A 219 -32.18 -26.71 -39.60
N PHE A 220 -31.01 -26.64 -38.96
CA PHE A 220 -30.84 -26.31 -37.57
C PHE A 220 -29.52 -25.58 -37.37
N PHE A 221 -29.49 -24.72 -36.36
CA PHE A 221 -28.28 -24.15 -35.81
C PHE A 221 -28.29 -24.30 -34.30
N TYR A 222 -27.10 -24.31 -33.71
CA TYR A 222 -26.93 -24.31 -32.27
C TYR A 222 -26.85 -22.87 -31.78
N VAL A 223 -27.62 -22.56 -30.74
CA VAL A 223 -27.50 -21.31 -30.00
C VAL A 223 -26.92 -21.64 -28.65
N PHE A 224 -25.90 -20.88 -28.27
CA PHE A 224 -25.30 -20.91 -26.96
C PHE A 224 -25.66 -19.60 -26.27
N THR A 225 -26.43 -19.66 -25.20
CA THR A 225 -26.61 -18.55 -24.27
C THR A 225 -25.84 -18.86 -23.00
N GLY A 226 -25.39 -17.84 -22.28
CA GLY A 226 -24.72 -18.07 -21.01
C GLY A 226 -24.93 -16.94 -20.05
N ASP A 227 -25.08 -17.32 -18.79
CA ASP A 227 -25.19 -16.42 -17.66
C ASP A 227 -23.93 -16.52 -16.82
N VAL A 228 -23.42 -15.37 -16.39
CA VAL A 228 -22.27 -15.28 -15.49
C VAL A 228 -22.78 -14.78 -14.15
N TYR A 229 -22.55 -15.57 -13.10
CA TYR A 229 -22.87 -15.21 -11.73
C TYR A 229 -21.59 -15.03 -10.92
N ASP A 230 -21.52 -13.94 -10.17
CA ASP A 230 -20.40 -13.65 -9.30
C ASP A 230 -20.83 -13.69 -7.84
N LYS A 231 -20.32 -14.67 -7.09
CA LYS A 231 -20.62 -14.81 -5.66
C LYS A 231 -20.19 -13.60 -4.82
N VAL A 232 -19.27 -12.76 -5.33
CA VAL A 232 -18.73 -11.60 -4.62
C VAL A 232 -19.52 -10.33 -4.92
N THR A 233 -19.94 -10.11 -6.17
CA THR A 233 -20.60 -8.85 -6.58
C THR A 233 -22.12 -8.92 -6.72
N GLY A 234 -22.71 -10.14 -6.69
CA GLY A 234 -24.16 -10.35 -6.78
C GLY A 234 -24.66 -10.36 -8.20
#